data_AF-A0A970MP04-F1
#
_entry.id   AF-A0A970MP04-F1
#
_cell.length_a   1.000
_cell.length_b   1.000
_cell.length_c   1.000
_cell.angle_alpha   90.00
_cell.angle_beta   90.00
_cell.angle_gamma   90.00
#
_symmetry.space_group_name_H-M   'P 1'
#
loop_
_entity.id
_entity.type
_entity.pdbx_description
1 polymer ?
#
loop_
_entity_poly.entity_id
_entity_poly.type
_entity_poly.pdbx_seq_one_letter_code
_entity_poly.pdbx_strand_id
1 'polypeptide(L)'
;MVDAARQPRIDVRTYTEVEQVEGFVGNFKVTLREKAKYVLADRCNGCGECAKVCPIEVPNYFEMNLAPRKAAYVPMSQSIPLVYSIDLEACIHCYKCVEACGPLEAIDFTQEDKVTQEDIGAIVVATGFGHFDPSVMEEYGYGRYPNVITSMEMERLNNSAGPTAGNLIRPSDRKNPLKLAFINCVGSRDKRYIESCSNFCCMYSIKNAVLLKQMNPEINITIYYIDIRTPSKGYEEFYDRAREMGIHFIQGRPSLITEDAETHNLFIHAEDITLGLVIENEYDMVML
;
A
#
# COMPACT_ATOMS: atom_id res chain seq x y z
N MET A 1 -3.76 8.29 -15.58
CA MET A 1 -5.07 8.75 -15.09
C MET A 1 -5.46 10.13 -15.62
N VAL A 2 -4.56 11.13 -15.64
CA VAL A 2 -4.87 12.47 -16.20
C VAL A 2 -5.41 12.36 -17.64
N ASP A 3 -4.72 11.61 -18.51
CA ASP A 3 -5.13 11.45 -19.90
C ASP A 3 -6.49 10.76 -20.04
N ALA A 4 -6.72 9.71 -19.24
CA ALA A 4 -8.00 9.00 -19.23
C ALA A 4 -9.15 9.92 -18.81
N ALA A 5 -8.95 10.74 -17.76
CA ALA A 5 -9.94 11.70 -17.28
C ALA A 5 -10.22 12.86 -18.26
N ARG A 6 -9.36 13.07 -19.26
CA ARG A 6 -9.50 14.13 -20.28
C ARG A 6 -9.92 13.58 -21.65
N GLN A 7 -10.00 12.27 -21.82
CA GLN A 7 -10.32 11.64 -23.09
C GLN A 7 -11.83 11.72 -23.36
N PRO A 8 -12.30 12.41 -24.42
CA PRO A 8 -13.74 12.57 -24.67
C PRO A 8 -14.53 11.27 -24.88
N ARG A 9 -13.85 10.16 -25.19
CA ARG A 9 -14.45 8.83 -25.38
C ARG A 9 -14.42 7.95 -24.13
N ILE A 10 -13.89 8.45 -23.02
CA ILE A 10 -13.81 7.71 -21.76
C ILE A 10 -14.60 8.50 -20.71
N ASP A 11 -15.67 7.89 -20.21
CA ASP A 11 -16.39 8.39 -19.04
C ASP A 11 -15.77 7.80 -17.77
N VAL A 12 -15.05 8.62 -17.00
CA VAL A 12 -14.37 8.18 -15.77
C VAL A 12 -15.29 8.42 -14.57
N ARG A 13 -15.95 7.35 -14.11
CA ARG A 13 -16.78 7.38 -12.90
C ARG A 13 -16.00 6.89 -11.69
N THR A 14 -15.61 7.81 -10.80
CA THR A 14 -14.89 7.48 -9.55
C THR A 14 -15.86 7.35 -8.40
N TYR A 15 -15.49 6.54 -7.40
CA TYR A 15 -16.38 6.23 -6.26
C TYR A 15 -17.71 5.63 -6.73
N THR A 16 -17.64 4.80 -7.77
CA THR A 16 -18.76 4.13 -8.42
C THR A 16 -18.47 2.63 -8.47
N GLU A 17 -19.45 1.80 -8.15
CA GLU A 17 -19.35 0.34 -8.16
C GLU A 17 -20.36 -0.27 -9.13
N VAL A 18 -19.97 -1.39 -9.76
CA VAL A 18 -20.88 -2.20 -10.56
C VAL A 18 -21.70 -3.06 -9.60
N GLU A 19 -23.01 -2.83 -9.54
CA GLU A 19 -23.91 -3.60 -8.68
C GLU A 19 -24.44 -4.86 -9.35
N GLN A 20 -24.76 -4.75 -10.64
CA GLN A 20 -25.41 -5.82 -11.37
C GLN A 20 -25.03 -5.79 -12.85
N VAL A 21 -24.81 -6.97 -13.43
CA VAL A 21 -24.60 -7.16 -14.86
C VAL A 21 -25.59 -8.20 -15.36
N GLU A 22 -26.43 -7.81 -16.31
CA GLU A 22 -27.41 -8.67 -16.97
C GLU A 22 -27.16 -8.68 -18.49
N GLY A 23 -27.73 -9.67 -19.19
CA GLY A 23 -27.63 -9.78 -20.65
C GLY A 23 -26.49 -10.68 -21.12
N PHE A 24 -25.96 -10.40 -22.31
CA PHE A 24 -24.95 -11.22 -22.99
C PHE A 24 -24.00 -10.38 -23.84
N VAL A 25 -22.96 -11.00 -24.40
CA VAL A 25 -21.93 -10.31 -25.20
C VAL A 25 -22.56 -9.43 -26.28
N GLY A 26 -22.18 -8.15 -26.31
CA GLY A 26 -22.72 -7.14 -27.21
C GLY A 26 -23.98 -6.42 -26.71
N ASN A 27 -24.63 -6.94 -25.66
CA ASN A 27 -25.93 -6.46 -25.15
C ASN A 27 -25.99 -6.64 -23.62
N PHE A 28 -25.02 -6.10 -22.89
CA PHE A 28 -25.08 -6.06 -21.43
C PHE A 28 -25.89 -4.86 -20.97
N LYS A 29 -26.68 -5.07 -19.92
CA LYS A 29 -27.29 -4.00 -19.14
C LYS A 29 -26.61 -3.97 -17.78
N VAL A 30 -25.90 -2.88 -17.50
CA VAL A 30 -25.05 -2.76 -16.31
C VAL A 30 -25.65 -1.71 -15.36
N THR A 31 -25.92 -2.12 -14.13
CA THR A 31 -26.35 -1.22 -13.05
C THR A 31 -25.11 -0.72 -12.30
N LEU A 32 -24.95 0.59 -12.25
CA LEU A 32 -23.86 1.29 -11.58
C LEU A 32 -24.40 2.10 -10.41
N ARG A 33 -23.78 1.96 -9.23
CA ARG A 33 -24.02 2.82 -8.06
C ARG A 33 -22.87 3.79 -7.89
N GLU A 34 -23.13 5.06 -8.13
CA GLU A 34 -22.24 6.16 -7.76
C GLU A 34 -22.53 6.56 -6.31
N LYS A 35 -21.54 6.38 -5.44
CA LYS A 35 -21.67 6.68 -4.01
C LYS A 35 -21.62 8.20 -3.79
N ALA A 36 -22.43 8.70 -2.85
CA ALA A 36 -22.42 10.11 -2.48
C ALA A 36 -21.07 10.50 -1.87
N LYS A 37 -20.42 11.51 -2.45
CA LYS A 37 -19.16 12.08 -1.91
C LYS A 37 -19.43 13.13 -0.83
N TYR A 38 -20.67 13.64 -0.78
CA TYR A 38 -21.10 14.80 0.01
C TYR A 38 -20.31 16.07 -0.32
N VAL A 39 -19.72 16.10 -1.51
CA VAL A 39 -18.91 17.19 -2.04
C VAL A 39 -19.22 17.32 -3.52
N LEU A 40 -19.67 18.49 -3.94
CA LEU A 40 -19.97 18.86 -5.31
C LEU A 40 -18.68 19.05 -6.11
N ALA A 41 -18.45 18.17 -7.08
CA ALA A 41 -17.21 18.10 -7.84
C ALA A 41 -16.96 19.32 -8.74
N ASP A 42 -18.01 20.00 -9.19
CA ASP A 42 -17.96 21.23 -10.01
C ASP A 42 -17.56 22.48 -9.20
N ARG A 43 -17.71 22.43 -7.87
CA ARG A 43 -17.37 23.53 -6.95
C ARG A 43 -16.09 23.28 -6.15
N CYS A 44 -15.77 22.01 -5.88
CA CYS A 44 -14.58 21.65 -5.13
C CYS A 44 -13.30 21.93 -5.94
N ASN A 45 -12.36 22.66 -5.34
CA ASN A 45 -11.06 22.96 -5.96
C ASN A 45 -9.89 22.16 -5.35
N GLY A 46 -10.17 21.22 -4.42
CA GLY A 46 -9.15 20.38 -3.81
C GLY A 46 -8.20 21.08 -2.83
N CYS A 47 -8.56 22.25 -2.27
CA CYS A 47 -7.66 23.03 -1.40
C CYS A 47 -7.31 22.38 -0.05
N GLY A 48 -8.16 21.48 0.46
CA GLY A 48 -7.94 20.75 1.71
C GLY A 48 -8.24 21.48 3.02
N GLU A 49 -8.80 22.70 2.98
CA GLU A 49 -9.17 23.45 4.20
C GLU A 49 -10.20 22.68 5.05
N CYS A 50 -11.13 21.96 4.43
CA CYS A 50 -12.11 21.13 5.12
C CYS A 50 -11.48 20.01 5.97
N ALA A 51 -10.37 19.42 5.51
CA ALA A 51 -9.66 18.38 6.26
C ALA A 51 -8.92 18.97 7.46
N LYS A 52 -8.29 20.14 7.31
CA LYS A 52 -7.52 20.81 8.39
C LYS A 52 -8.37 21.10 9.63
N VAL A 53 -9.65 21.47 9.43
CA VAL A 53 -10.58 21.80 10.52
C VAL A 53 -11.36 20.60 11.06
N CYS A 54 -11.26 19.43 10.40
CA CYS A 54 -11.98 18.22 10.81
C CYS A 54 -11.37 17.64 12.10
N PRO A 55 -12.15 17.49 13.18
CA PRO A 55 -11.63 16.99 14.45
C PRO A 55 -11.51 15.45 14.50
N ILE A 56 -12.08 14.74 13.52
CA ILE A 56 -12.15 13.27 13.53
C ILE A 56 -10.95 12.68 12.81
N GLU A 57 -10.33 11.68 13.44
CA GLU A 57 -9.26 10.88 12.88
C GLU A 57 -9.77 9.46 12.60
N VAL A 58 -9.43 8.95 11.42
CA VAL A 58 -9.85 7.65 10.92
C VAL A 58 -8.60 6.92 10.40
N PRO A 59 -8.46 5.60 10.60
CA PRO A 59 -7.38 4.84 9.98
C PRO A 59 -7.34 5.07 8.46
N ASN A 60 -6.16 5.37 7.92
CA ASN A 60 -6.00 5.60 6.49
C ASN A 60 -5.55 4.31 5.79
N TYR A 61 -6.50 3.61 5.17
CA TYR A 61 -6.21 2.40 4.42
C TYR A 61 -5.18 2.61 3.28
N PHE A 62 -5.19 3.77 2.62
CA PHE A 62 -4.20 4.07 1.57
C PHE A 62 -2.76 4.13 2.12
N GLU A 63 -2.61 4.52 3.38
CA GLU A 63 -1.34 4.57 4.10
C GLU A 63 -1.09 3.31 4.93
N MET A 64 -1.76 2.20 4.64
CA MET A 64 -1.67 0.94 5.39
C MET A 64 -1.93 1.13 6.90
N ASN A 65 -2.79 2.09 7.26
CA ASN A 65 -3.09 2.50 8.65
C ASN A 65 -1.89 3.03 9.45
N LEU A 66 -0.76 3.35 8.81
CA LEU A 66 0.43 3.91 9.46
C LEU A 66 0.23 5.36 9.93
N ALA A 67 -0.71 6.07 9.33
CA ALA A 67 -1.14 7.40 9.75
C ALA A 67 -2.65 7.54 9.61
N PRO A 68 -3.29 8.37 10.44
CA PRO A 68 -4.70 8.66 10.29
C PRO A 68 -4.95 9.60 9.11
N ARG A 69 -6.16 9.50 8.54
CA ARG A 69 -6.79 10.54 7.72
C ARG A 69 -7.88 11.23 8.53
N LYS A 70 -8.49 12.26 7.95
CA LYS A 70 -9.69 12.90 8.49
C LYS A 70 -10.96 12.31 7.87
N ALA A 71 -12.12 12.64 8.45
CA ALA A 71 -13.40 12.28 7.85
C ALA A 71 -13.64 13.00 6.51
N ALA A 72 -13.19 14.26 6.38
CA ALA A 72 -13.07 14.95 5.09
C ALA A 72 -11.68 14.67 4.49
N TYR A 73 -11.61 13.95 3.37
CA TYR A 73 -10.34 13.44 2.85
C TYR A 73 -10.30 13.33 1.33
N VAL A 74 -9.08 13.14 0.81
CA VAL A 74 -8.80 12.52 -0.49
C VAL A 74 -7.87 11.33 -0.24
N PRO A 75 -7.91 10.26 -1.06
CA PRO A 75 -7.02 9.10 -0.85
C PRO A 75 -5.53 9.46 -0.87
N MET A 76 -5.13 10.31 -1.82
CA MET A 76 -3.77 10.84 -1.96
C MET A 76 -3.76 12.23 -2.59
N SER A 77 -2.67 12.98 -2.44
CA SER A 77 -2.57 14.36 -2.95
C SER A 77 -2.62 14.47 -4.48
N GLN A 78 -2.28 13.39 -5.21
CA GLN A 78 -2.38 13.31 -6.67
C GLN A 78 -3.63 12.56 -7.16
N SER A 79 -4.69 12.48 -6.33
CA SER A 79 -5.95 11.85 -6.72
C SER A 79 -6.56 12.50 -7.96
N ILE A 80 -7.18 11.70 -8.82
CA ILE A 80 -7.83 12.17 -10.06
C ILE A 80 -9.26 11.61 -10.11
N PRO A 81 -10.30 12.47 -10.08
CA PRO A 81 -10.22 13.91 -9.87
C PRO A 81 -9.77 14.27 -8.44
N LEU A 82 -9.15 15.44 -8.27
CA LEU A 82 -8.78 15.94 -6.94
C LEU A 82 -10.00 16.59 -6.28
N VAL A 83 -10.97 15.76 -5.88
CA VAL A 83 -12.21 16.17 -5.22
C VAL A 83 -12.27 15.45 -3.88
N TYR A 84 -12.49 16.23 -2.82
CA TYR A 84 -12.63 15.69 -1.46
C TYR A 84 -13.92 14.85 -1.35
N SER A 85 -13.96 13.99 -0.34
CA SER A 85 -15.16 13.26 0.04
C SER A 85 -15.30 13.26 1.57
N ILE A 86 -16.53 13.12 2.05
CA ILE A 86 -16.80 13.00 3.49
C ILE A 86 -17.20 11.56 3.80
N ASP A 87 -16.44 10.94 4.69
CA ASP A 87 -16.76 9.64 5.25
C ASP A 87 -17.85 9.79 6.32
N LEU A 88 -19.10 9.46 5.97
CA LEU A 88 -20.22 9.57 6.90
C LEU A 88 -20.20 8.53 8.02
N GLU A 89 -19.51 7.41 7.88
CA GLU A 89 -19.39 6.44 8.98
C GLU A 89 -18.60 7.02 10.15
N ALA A 90 -17.64 7.91 9.86
CA ALA A 90 -16.85 8.62 10.85
C ALA A 90 -17.34 10.05 11.17
N CYS A 91 -18.16 10.66 10.30
CA CYS A 91 -18.56 12.06 10.44
C CYS A 91 -19.49 12.29 11.64
N ILE A 92 -19.10 13.23 12.52
CA ILE A 92 -19.92 13.66 13.68
C ILE A 92 -20.84 14.85 13.39
N HIS A 93 -20.96 15.29 12.15
CA HIS A 93 -21.82 16.42 11.75
C HIS A 93 -21.57 17.71 12.55
N CYS A 94 -20.30 18.06 12.79
CA CYS A 94 -19.96 19.31 13.49
C CYS A 94 -19.88 20.54 12.56
N TYR A 95 -20.09 20.37 11.25
CA TYR A 95 -20.16 21.38 10.19
C TYR A 95 -18.99 22.38 10.03
N LYS A 96 -17.91 22.27 10.82
CA LYS A 96 -16.67 23.07 10.65
C LYS A 96 -16.10 23.01 9.23
N CYS A 97 -16.20 21.86 8.55
CA CYS A 97 -15.76 21.72 7.17
C CYS A 97 -16.56 22.61 6.20
N VAL A 98 -17.86 22.83 6.47
CA VAL A 98 -18.73 23.71 5.68
C VAL A 98 -18.29 25.16 5.84
N GLU A 99 -18.07 25.61 7.08
CA GLU A 99 -17.56 26.96 7.37
C GLU A 99 -16.21 27.21 6.67
N ALA A 100 -15.29 26.23 6.73
CA ALA A 100 -13.99 26.32 6.07
C ALA A 100 -14.07 26.26 4.54
N CYS A 101 -15.07 25.59 3.98
CA CYS A 101 -15.33 25.58 2.53
C CYS A 101 -15.80 26.96 2.05
N GLY A 102 -16.54 27.67 2.90
CA GLY A 102 -16.92 29.07 2.71
C GLY A 102 -17.59 29.32 1.35
N PRO A 103 -17.10 30.26 0.53
CA PRO A 103 -17.78 30.70 -0.70
C PRO A 103 -17.80 29.66 -1.82
N LEU A 104 -17.03 28.56 -1.70
CA LEU A 104 -17.11 27.48 -2.66
C LEU A 104 -18.43 26.70 -2.53
N GLU A 105 -19.00 26.66 -1.31
CA GLU A 105 -20.26 25.95 -1.02
C GLU A 105 -20.29 24.54 -1.67
N ALA A 106 -19.16 23.84 -1.58
CA ALA A 106 -18.99 22.55 -2.25
C ALA A 106 -19.45 21.38 -1.38
N ILE A 107 -19.59 21.54 -0.07
CA ILE A 107 -19.99 20.46 0.83
C ILE A 107 -21.52 20.40 0.90
N ASP A 108 -22.08 19.23 0.58
CA ASP A 108 -23.52 18.99 0.54
C ASP A 108 -23.86 17.62 1.14
N PHE A 109 -24.36 17.64 2.37
CA PHE A 109 -24.78 16.45 3.10
C PHE A 109 -26.11 15.87 2.62
N THR A 110 -26.81 16.53 1.71
CA THR A 110 -28.08 16.04 1.14
C THR A 110 -27.89 15.14 -0.06
N GLN A 111 -26.66 14.97 -0.56
CA GLN A 111 -26.36 14.03 -1.63
C GLN A 111 -26.74 12.60 -1.24
N GLU A 112 -27.39 11.90 -2.16
CA GLU A 112 -27.69 10.48 -2.06
C GLU A 112 -26.93 9.69 -3.14
N ASP A 113 -26.77 8.39 -2.92
CA ASP A 113 -26.24 7.49 -3.93
C ASP A 113 -27.10 7.55 -5.20
N LYS A 114 -26.43 7.56 -6.35
CA LYS A 114 -27.09 7.58 -7.65
C LYS A 114 -26.95 6.22 -8.32
N VAL A 115 -28.08 5.58 -8.59
CA VAL A 115 -28.14 4.33 -9.35
C VAL A 115 -28.48 4.63 -10.81
N THR A 116 -27.66 4.15 -11.74
CA THR A 116 -27.85 4.33 -13.18
C THR A 116 -27.74 2.99 -13.91
N GLN A 117 -28.42 2.87 -15.04
CA GLN A 117 -28.30 1.71 -15.92
C GLN A 117 -27.71 2.15 -17.25
N GLU A 118 -26.73 1.40 -17.73
CA GLU A 118 -26.01 1.67 -18.98
C GLU A 118 -26.02 0.44 -19.87
N ASP A 119 -26.18 0.65 -21.18
CA ASP A 119 -26.06 -0.39 -22.19
C ASP A 119 -24.59 -0.52 -22.62
N ILE A 120 -24.00 -1.69 -22.41
CA ILE A 120 -22.57 -1.94 -22.60
C ILE A 120 -22.36 -3.14 -23.54
N GLY A 121 -21.50 -2.96 -24.56
CA GLY A 121 -21.19 -4.04 -25.52
C GLY A 121 -20.17 -5.05 -24.99
N ALA A 122 -19.19 -4.60 -24.20
CA ALA A 122 -18.10 -5.43 -23.69
C ALA A 122 -17.63 -4.94 -22.33
N ILE A 123 -17.20 -5.88 -21.47
CA ILE A 123 -16.72 -5.61 -20.12
C ILE A 123 -15.28 -6.12 -20.01
N VAL A 124 -14.40 -5.27 -19.48
CA VAL A 124 -13.02 -5.64 -19.13
C VAL A 124 -12.89 -5.58 -17.62
N VAL A 125 -12.56 -6.70 -16.99
CA VAL A 125 -12.35 -6.78 -15.54
C VAL A 125 -10.88 -6.52 -15.24
N ALA A 126 -10.61 -5.43 -14.51
CA ALA A 126 -9.26 -5.01 -14.13
C ALA A 126 -9.21 -4.50 -12.68
N THR A 127 -9.88 -5.21 -11.76
CA THR A 127 -10.04 -4.83 -10.34
C THR A 127 -8.79 -5.03 -9.49
N GLY A 128 -7.69 -5.51 -10.08
CA GLY A 128 -6.40 -5.66 -9.39
C GLY A 128 -6.33 -6.88 -8.48
N PHE A 129 -5.68 -6.71 -7.33
CA PHE A 129 -5.40 -7.75 -6.35
C PHE A 129 -5.46 -7.19 -4.91
N GLY A 130 -5.62 -8.06 -3.92
CA GLY A 130 -5.48 -7.74 -2.50
C GLY A 130 -4.13 -8.18 -1.94
N HIS A 131 -3.74 -7.64 -0.79
CA HIS A 131 -2.50 -8.02 -0.11
C HIS A 131 -2.70 -9.29 0.73
N PHE A 132 -1.67 -10.13 0.79
CA PHE A 132 -1.63 -11.22 1.77
C PHE A 132 -1.46 -10.61 3.17
N ASP A 133 -2.28 -11.02 4.12
CA ASP A 133 -2.14 -10.63 5.53
C ASP A 133 -1.23 -11.64 6.24
N PRO A 134 0.00 -11.28 6.62
CA PRO A 134 0.94 -12.20 7.24
C PRO A 134 0.70 -12.42 8.74
N SER A 135 -0.36 -11.85 9.33
CA SER A 135 -0.71 -12.11 10.74
C SER A 135 -0.99 -13.59 11.02
N VAL A 136 -1.37 -14.35 9.99
CA VAL A 136 -1.59 -15.81 10.05
C VAL A 136 -0.29 -16.62 10.08
N MET A 137 0.87 -15.99 9.87
CA MET A 137 2.21 -16.59 9.96
C MET A 137 2.84 -16.19 11.29
N GLU A 138 2.37 -16.80 12.38
CA GLU A 138 2.76 -16.47 13.76
C GLU A 138 4.28 -16.52 13.99
N GLU A 139 5.00 -17.36 13.22
CA GLU A 139 6.45 -17.47 13.25
C GLU A 139 7.17 -16.18 12.80
N TYR A 140 6.52 -15.30 12.05
CA TYR A 140 7.08 -14.01 11.61
C TYR A 140 6.61 -12.84 12.48
N GLY A 141 5.60 -13.04 13.33
CA GLY A 141 5.23 -12.07 14.36
C GLY A 141 4.68 -10.74 13.84
N TYR A 142 4.16 -10.67 12.61
CA TYR A 142 3.46 -9.47 12.11
C TYR A 142 2.27 -9.15 13.00
N GLY A 143 2.11 -7.87 13.36
CA GLY A 143 1.11 -7.40 14.33
C GLY A 143 1.48 -7.63 15.81
N ARG A 144 2.44 -8.51 16.10
CA ARG A 144 3.01 -8.71 17.46
C ARG A 144 4.26 -7.85 17.67
N TYR A 145 5.17 -7.86 16.70
CA TYR A 145 6.43 -7.14 16.74
C TYR A 145 6.30 -5.83 15.93
N PRO A 146 6.42 -4.64 16.55
CA PRO A 146 6.19 -3.38 15.84
C PRO A 146 7.13 -3.15 14.65
N ASN A 147 8.35 -3.69 14.70
CA ASN A 147 9.35 -3.52 13.64
C ASN A 147 9.28 -4.59 12.54
N VAL A 148 8.27 -5.46 12.56
CA VAL A 148 7.94 -6.35 11.45
C VAL A 148 6.83 -5.69 10.63
N ILE A 149 7.15 -5.31 9.40
CA ILE A 149 6.23 -4.63 8.48
C ILE A 149 6.09 -5.40 7.17
N THR A 150 5.01 -5.16 6.45
CA THR A 150 4.79 -5.65 5.09
C THR A 150 5.54 -4.79 4.07
N SER A 151 5.76 -5.35 2.88
CA SER A 151 6.29 -4.59 1.74
C SER A 151 5.46 -3.34 1.41
N MET A 152 4.13 -3.38 1.58
CA MET A 152 3.27 -2.23 1.30
C MET A 152 3.43 -1.12 2.34
N GLU A 153 3.56 -1.46 3.62
CA GLU A 153 3.90 -0.49 4.68
C GLU A 153 5.27 0.14 4.40
N MET A 154 6.27 -0.65 3.98
CA MET A 154 7.57 -0.14 3.54
C MET A 154 7.44 0.86 2.38
N GLU A 155 6.63 0.56 1.35
CA GLU A 155 6.38 1.52 0.27
C GLU A 155 5.80 2.83 0.81
N ARG A 156 4.84 2.77 1.73
CA ARG A 156 4.21 3.97 2.29
C ARG A 156 5.20 4.78 3.14
N LEU A 157 5.96 4.14 4.01
CA LEU A 157 6.99 4.80 4.83
C LEU A 157 8.10 5.43 3.97
N ASN A 158 8.49 4.77 2.89
CA ASN A 158 9.56 5.28 2.02
C ASN A 158 9.04 6.22 0.91
N ASN A 159 7.73 6.43 0.80
CA ASN A 159 7.14 7.34 -0.20
C ASN A 159 7.29 8.80 0.24
N SER A 160 7.77 9.67 -0.65
CA SER A 160 7.92 11.12 -0.38
C SER A 160 6.60 11.84 -0.07
N ALA A 161 5.48 11.33 -0.57
CA ALA A 161 4.12 11.79 -0.26
C ALA A 161 3.41 10.90 0.77
N GLY A 162 4.12 9.94 1.38
CA GLY A 162 3.62 9.07 2.44
C GLY A 162 3.70 9.72 3.84
N PRO A 163 3.30 9.01 4.89
CA PRO A 163 3.11 9.53 6.24
C PRO A 163 4.38 10.07 6.89
N THR A 164 5.54 9.58 6.47
CA THR A 164 6.85 9.95 7.01
C THR A 164 7.67 10.77 6.01
N ALA A 165 7.04 11.25 4.93
CA ALA A 165 7.65 12.07 3.89
C ALA A 165 8.94 11.45 3.29
N GLY A 166 8.92 10.14 3.10
CA GLY A 166 10.03 9.36 2.55
C GLY A 166 11.12 9.01 3.56
N ASN A 167 10.93 9.29 4.85
CA ASN A 167 11.85 8.88 5.88
C ASN A 167 11.45 7.50 6.41
N LEU A 168 12.29 6.49 6.16
CA LEU A 168 12.10 5.18 6.74
C LEU A 168 12.40 5.22 8.24
N ILE A 169 11.41 4.85 9.05
CA ILE A 169 11.51 4.82 10.51
C ILE A 169 11.01 3.48 11.05
N ARG A 170 11.60 3.04 12.16
CA ARG A 170 11.11 1.93 12.97
C ARG A 170 9.78 2.31 13.63
N PRO A 171 8.70 1.51 13.49
CA PRO A 171 7.44 1.83 14.15
C PRO A 171 7.53 1.86 15.69
N SER A 172 8.43 1.08 16.30
CA SER A 172 8.56 1.02 17.77
C SER A 172 9.04 2.33 18.41
N ASP A 173 10.03 2.98 17.82
CA ASP A 173 10.76 4.10 18.45
C ASP A 173 10.99 5.30 17.52
N ARG A 174 10.52 5.22 16.28
CA ARG A 174 10.64 6.24 15.21
C ARG A 174 12.07 6.57 14.81
N LYS A 175 13.05 5.74 15.14
CA LYS A 175 14.44 5.92 14.69
C LYS A 175 14.65 5.33 13.31
N ASN A 176 15.65 5.84 12.59
CA ASN A 176 16.04 5.30 11.29
C ASN A 176 16.73 3.93 11.49
N PRO A 177 16.26 2.85 10.85
CA PRO A 177 16.94 1.56 10.90
C PRO A 177 18.24 1.61 10.07
N LEU A 178 19.28 0.95 10.56
CA LEU A 178 20.57 0.78 9.87
C LEU A 178 20.79 -0.65 9.39
N LYS A 179 20.07 -1.63 9.94
CA LYS A 179 20.15 -3.04 9.54
C LYS A 179 18.76 -3.60 9.24
N LEU A 180 18.52 -3.97 7.98
CA LEU A 180 17.23 -4.41 7.46
C LEU A 180 17.31 -5.84 6.93
N ALA A 181 16.25 -6.60 7.15
CA ALA A 181 16.03 -7.87 6.48
C ALA A 181 14.73 -7.88 5.69
N PHE A 182 14.80 -8.37 4.45
CA PHE A 182 13.64 -8.57 3.58
C PHE A 182 13.43 -10.07 3.42
N ILE A 183 12.23 -10.55 3.69
CA ILE A 183 11.88 -11.97 3.57
C ILE A 183 11.02 -12.16 2.34
N ASN A 184 11.53 -12.86 1.32
CA ASN A 184 10.73 -13.16 0.14
C ASN A 184 9.81 -14.37 0.39
N CYS A 185 8.78 -14.48 -0.45
CA CYS A 185 7.82 -15.59 -0.45
C CYS A 185 6.95 -15.66 0.83
N VAL A 186 6.75 -14.55 1.54
CA VAL A 186 5.75 -14.51 2.63
C VAL A 186 4.36 -14.72 2.01
N GLY A 187 3.62 -15.70 2.56
CA GLY A 187 2.32 -16.15 2.04
C GLY A 187 2.33 -16.89 0.70
N SER A 188 3.44 -16.88 -0.06
CA SER A 188 3.54 -17.41 -1.42
C SER A 188 4.46 -18.61 -1.50
N ARG A 189 4.23 -19.52 -2.46
CA ARG A 189 4.96 -20.79 -2.56
C ARG A 189 4.95 -21.58 -1.24
N ASP A 190 3.84 -21.49 -0.51
CA ASP A 190 3.62 -22.18 0.76
C ASP A 190 2.30 -22.96 0.69
N LYS A 191 2.37 -24.28 0.91
CA LYS A 191 1.20 -25.18 0.90
C LYS A 191 0.20 -24.91 2.02
N ARG A 192 0.62 -24.22 3.09
CA ARG A 192 -0.27 -23.79 4.18
C ARG A 192 -1.14 -22.59 3.77
N TYR A 193 -0.71 -21.82 2.76
CA TYR A 193 -1.34 -20.57 2.36
C TYR A 193 -1.56 -20.56 0.83
N ILE A 194 -0.66 -19.91 0.06
CA ILE A 194 -0.77 -19.82 -1.40
C ILE A 194 0.39 -20.59 -2.05
N GLU A 195 0.07 -21.66 -2.79
CA GLU A 195 1.07 -22.51 -3.44
C GLU A 195 1.78 -21.84 -4.62
N SER A 196 1.14 -20.85 -5.25
CA SER A 196 1.70 -20.16 -6.41
C SER A 196 2.74 -19.10 -6.04
N CYS A 197 3.56 -18.72 -7.02
CA CYS A 197 4.46 -17.58 -6.92
C CYS A 197 3.70 -16.28 -7.22
N SER A 198 3.86 -15.27 -6.37
CA SER A 198 3.29 -13.93 -6.57
C SER A 198 3.98 -13.10 -7.66
N ASN A 199 4.95 -13.68 -8.39
CA ASN A 199 5.64 -13.13 -9.57
C ASN A 199 6.55 -11.90 -9.33
N PHE A 200 6.09 -10.88 -8.62
CA PHE A 200 6.75 -9.57 -8.56
C PHE A 200 7.51 -9.30 -7.24
N CYS A 201 7.38 -10.18 -6.23
CA CYS A 201 7.95 -9.94 -4.90
C CYS A 201 9.47 -9.86 -4.86
N CYS A 202 10.18 -10.72 -5.60
CA CYS A 202 11.64 -10.62 -5.70
C CYS A 202 12.07 -9.25 -6.23
N MET A 203 11.35 -8.70 -7.21
CA MET A 203 11.71 -7.45 -7.85
C MET A 203 11.39 -6.22 -6.99
N TYR A 204 10.25 -6.17 -6.28
CA TYR A 204 10.04 -5.04 -5.36
C TYR A 204 11.03 -5.07 -4.21
N SER A 205 11.43 -6.25 -3.72
CA SER A 205 12.41 -6.38 -2.65
C SER A 205 13.76 -5.82 -3.07
N ILE A 206 14.24 -6.21 -4.26
CA ILE A 206 15.47 -5.66 -4.84
C ILE A 206 15.34 -4.15 -5.08
N LYS A 207 14.20 -3.70 -5.61
CA LYS A 207 13.93 -2.28 -5.88
C LYS A 207 13.98 -1.44 -4.60
N ASN A 208 13.29 -1.86 -3.55
CA ASN A 208 13.31 -1.16 -2.26
C ASN A 208 14.70 -1.16 -1.65
N ALA A 209 15.43 -2.28 -1.73
CA ALA A 209 16.80 -2.36 -1.20
C ALA A 209 17.74 -1.39 -1.93
N VAL A 210 17.67 -1.34 -3.27
CA VAL A 210 18.45 -0.39 -4.09
C VAL A 210 18.09 1.05 -3.75
N LEU A 211 16.80 1.38 -3.64
CA LEU A 211 16.35 2.73 -3.32
C LEU A 211 16.85 3.17 -1.93
N LEU A 212 16.75 2.30 -0.92
CA LEU A 212 17.24 2.60 0.43
C LEU A 212 18.76 2.76 0.47
N LYS A 213 19.51 1.93 -0.27
CA LYS A 213 20.97 2.10 -0.40
C LYS A 213 21.36 3.39 -1.10
N GLN A 214 20.58 3.85 -2.09
CA GLN A 214 20.82 5.14 -2.74
C GLN A 214 20.57 6.32 -1.79
N MET A 215 19.58 6.21 -0.92
CA MET A 215 19.24 7.24 0.06
C MET A 215 20.22 7.25 1.25
N ASN A 216 20.66 6.08 1.70
CA ASN A 216 21.62 5.92 2.77
C ASN A 216 22.61 4.78 2.44
N PRO A 217 23.82 5.07 1.95
CA PRO A 217 24.81 4.05 1.62
C PRO A 217 25.24 3.15 2.78
N GLU A 218 25.07 3.58 4.03
CA GLU A 218 25.47 2.83 5.23
C GLU A 218 24.44 1.76 5.65
N ILE A 219 23.22 1.76 5.10
CA ILE A 219 22.15 0.85 5.57
C ILE A 219 22.39 -0.59 5.14
N ASN A 220 22.63 -1.52 6.06
CA ASN A 220 22.90 -2.91 5.74
C ASN A 220 21.60 -3.66 5.44
N ILE A 221 21.44 -4.18 4.22
CA ILE A 221 20.22 -4.87 3.79
C ILE A 221 20.54 -6.31 3.42
N THR A 222 19.77 -7.24 3.98
CA THR A 222 19.83 -8.68 3.64
C THR A 222 18.48 -9.14 3.07
N ILE A 223 18.49 -9.80 1.93
CA ILE A 223 17.30 -10.40 1.32
C ILE A 223 17.38 -11.92 1.50
N TYR A 224 16.44 -12.49 2.26
CA TYR A 224 16.25 -13.92 2.44
C TYR A 224 15.32 -14.46 1.35
N TYR A 225 15.75 -15.50 0.65
CA TYR A 225 15.03 -16.02 -0.53
C TYR A 225 15.16 -17.53 -0.71
N ILE A 226 14.25 -18.10 -1.51
CA ILE A 226 14.36 -19.49 -2.01
C ILE A 226 15.04 -19.48 -3.38
N ASP A 227 14.43 -18.78 -4.33
CA ASP A 227 14.97 -18.47 -5.65
C ASP A 227 14.79 -16.97 -5.93
N ILE A 228 15.78 -16.32 -6.54
CA ILE A 228 15.59 -14.97 -7.10
C ILE A 228 14.95 -15.14 -8.48
N ARG A 229 13.76 -14.53 -8.66
CA ARG A 229 13.01 -14.60 -9.92
C ARG A 229 13.03 -13.24 -10.62
N THR A 230 13.87 -13.13 -11.63
CA THR A 230 14.15 -11.95 -12.46
C THR A 230 13.76 -12.20 -13.94
N PRO A 231 12.51 -12.59 -14.25
CA PRO A 231 12.18 -13.22 -15.54
C PRO A 231 12.06 -12.28 -16.75
N SER A 232 12.21 -10.95 -16.57
CA SER A 232 11.92 -9.96 -17.60
C SER A 232 13.17 -9.19 -18.03
N LYS A 233 13.04 -8.42 -19.11
CA LYS A 233 14.14 -7.63 -19.67
C LYS A 233 14.70 -6.65 -18.63
N GLY A 234 16.02 -6.69 -18.41
CA GLY A 234 16.69 -5.80 -17.47
C GLY A 234 16.59 -6.24 -16.00
N TYR A 235 15.89 -7.33 -15.69
CA TYR A 235 15.67 -7.73 -14.29
C TYR A 235 16.90 -8.41 -13.71
N GLU A 236 17.59 -9.25 -14.48
CA GLU A 236 18.83 -9.88 -14.03
C GLU A 236 19.94 -8.84 -13.86
N GLU A 237 20.07 -7.91 -14.80
CA GLU A 237 21.01 -6.81 -14.73
C GLU A 237 20.71 -5.86 -13.54
N PHE A 238 19.45 -5.78 -13.12
CA PHE A 238 19.05 -5.04 -11.93
C PHE A 238 19.39 -5.78 -10.63
N TYR A 239 19.27 -7.12 -10.63
CA TYR A 239 19.75 -7.96 -9.54
C TYR A 239 21.28 -7.88 -9.39
N ASP A 240 22.03 -7.93 -10.49
CA ASP A 240 23.48 -7.73 -10.51
C ASP A 240 23.89 -6.42 -9.87
N ARG A 241 23.25 -5.32 -10.31
CA ARG A 241 23.48 -3.99 -9.74
C ARG A 241 23.22 -3.94 -8.24
N ALA A 242 22.17 -4.60 -7.76
CA ALA A 242 21.88 -4.64 -6.33
C ALA A 242 23.01 -5.33 -5.54
N ARG A 243 23.57 -6.42 -6.07
CA ARG A 243 24.74 -7.09 -5.47
C ARG A 243 25.97 -6.20 -5.48
N GLU A 244 26.24 -5.50 -6.57
CA GLU A 244 27.34 -4.53 -6.69
C GLU A 244 27.22 -3.37 -5.68
N MET A 245 25.99 -3.01 -5.30
CA MET A 245 25.70 -2.01 -4.26
C MET A 245 25.86 -2.55 -2.82
N GLY A 246 26.32 -3.79 -2.65
CA GLY A 246 26.53 -4.41 -1.34
C GLY A 246 25.26 -4.89 -0.64
N ILE A 247 24.16 -5.10 -1.39
CA ILE A 247 22.98 -5.77 -0.84
C ILE A 247 23.27 -7.26 -0.72
N HIS A 248 23.05 -7.83 0.46
CA HIS A 248 23.31 -9.23 0.75
C HIS A 248 22.10 -10.10 0.41
N PHE A 249 22.37 -11.31 -0.08
CA PHE A 249 21.35 -12.28 -0.46
C PHE A 249 21.67 -13.60 0.21
N ILE A 250 20.75 -14.08 1.06
CA ILE A 250 20.89 -15.36 1.75
C ILE A 250 19.86 -16.32 1.18
N GLN A 251 20.35 -17.41 0.57
CA GLN A 251 19.49 -18.47 0.10
C GLN A 251 19.07 -19.32 1.31
N GLY A 252 17.86 -19.10 1.79
CA GLY A 252 17.36 -19.63 3.04
C GLY A 252 16.01 -19.02 3.37
N ARG A 253 14.98 -19.86 3.49
CA ARG A 253 13.68 -19.40 3.98
C ARG A 253 13.72 -19.32 5.51
N PRO A 254 13.49 -18.15 6.13
CA PRO A 254 13.48 -18.04 7.58
C PRO A 254 12.44 -18.93 8.24
N SER A 255 12.83 -19.56 9.35
CA SER A 255 11.95 -20.42 10.13
C SER A 255 11.20 -19.66 11.23
N LEU A 256 11.83 -18.64 11.81
CA LEU A 256 11.30 -17.90 12.97
C LEU A 256 11.91 -16.49 13.03
N ILE A 257 11.10 -15.53 13.47
CA ILE A 257 11.53 -14.22 13.94
C ILE A 257 11.28 -14.15 15.45
N THR A 258 12.27 -13.68 16.21
CA THR A 258 12.11 -13.33 17.61
C THR A 258 12.46 -11.84 17.82
N GLU A 259 12.02 -11.26 18.94
CA GLU A 259 12.24 -9.85 19.26
C GLU A 259 12.93 -9.71 20.62
N ASP A 260 13.89 -8.79 20.72
CA ASP A 260 14.43 -8.32 21.99
C ASP A 260 13.45 -7.33 22.64
N ALA A 261 13.02 -7.63 23.88
CA ALA A 261 12.00 -6.85 24.56
C ALA A 261 12.44 -5.45 25.01
N GLU A 262 13.75 -5.17 25.08
CA GLU A 262 14.26 -3.86 25.51
C GLU A 262 14.52 -2.94 24.32
N THR A 263 15.07 -3.49 23.24
CA THR A 263 15.53 -2.74 22.06
C THR A 263 14.55 -2.81 20.90
N HIS A 264 13.60 -3.75 20.91
CA HIS A 264 12.73 -4.09 19.78
C HIS A 264 13.48 -4.50 18.51
N ASN A 265 14.74 -4.92 18.64
CA ASN A 265 15.49 -5.51 17.54
C ASN A 265 15.00 -6.93 17.28
N LEU A 266 15.15 -7.38 16.04
CA LEU A 266 14.57 -8.62 15.53
C LEU A 266 15.66 -9.61 15.17
N PHE A 267 15.55 -10.86 15.62
CA PHE A 267 16.46 -11.94 15.25
C PHE A 267 15.77 -12.87 14.26
N ILE A 268 16.42 -13.07 13.11
CA ILE A 268 15.95 -14.01 12.10
C ILE A 268 16.75 -15.30 12.23
N HIS A 269 16.03 -16.40 12.45
CA HIS A 269 16.59 -17.75 12.41
C HIS A 269 16.34 -18.35 11.03
N ALA A 270 17.41 -18.76 10.36
CA ALA A 270 17.35 -19.37 9.03
C ALA A 270 18.49 -20.37 8.83
N GLU A 271 18.38 -21.21 7.80
CA GLU A 271 19.52 -21.97 7.27
C GLU A 271 20.06 -21.21 6.06
N ASP A 272 21.36 -20.90 6.05
CA ASP A 272 22.05 -20.52 4.81
C ASP A 272 22.40 -21.79 4.04
N ILE A 273 21.63 -22.06 3.00
CA ILE A 273 21.78 -23.27 2.17
C ILE A 273 23.13 -23.28 1.45
N THR A 274 23.70 -22.11 1.16
CA THR A 274 25.00 -22.02 0.47
C THR A 274 26.14 -22.46 1.38
N LEU A 275 26.03 -22.13 2.68
CA LEU A 275 27.03 -22.47 3.69
C LEU A 275 26.73 -23.79 4.42
N GLY A 276 25.49 -24.28 4.37
CA GLY A 276 25.03 -25.42 5.16
C GLY A 276 25.01 -25.14 6.66
N LEU A 277 24.75 -23.89 7.06
CA LEU A 277 24.80 -23.44 8.45
C LEU A 277 23.46 -22.86 8.89
N VAL A 278 23.06 -23.18 10.12
CA VAL A 278 22.00 -22.44 10.81
C VAL A 278 22.58 -21.13 11.30
N ILE A 279 21.92 -20.03 10.94
CA ILE A 279 22.32 -18.67 11.25
C ILE A 279 21.24 -17.97 12.06
N GLU A 280 21.69 -17.04 12.89
CA GLU A 280 20.86 -16.10 13.62
C GLU A 280 21.46 -14.72 13.40
N ASN A 281 20.67 -13.82 12.82
CA ASN A 281 21.10 -12.46 12.51
C ASN A 281 20.12 -11.46 13.11
N GLU A 282 20.66 -10.47 13.83
CA GLU A 282 19.92 -9.34 14.40
C GLU A 282 19.66 -8.26 13.33
N TYR A 283 18.49 -7.62 13.37
CA TYR A 283 18.06 -6.54 12.48
C TYR A 283 17.26 -5.48 13.25
N ASP A 284 17.31 -4.23 12.81
CA ASP A 284 16.51 -3.14 13.37
C ASP A 284 15.04 -3.23 12.93
N MET A 285 14.80 -3.71 11.70
CA MET A 285 13.47 -3.81 11.11
C MET A 285 13.43 -4.89 10.03
N VAL A 286 12.29 -5.57 9.91
CA VAL A 286 12.06 -6.66 8.95
C VAL A 286 10.89 -6.32 8.03
N MET A 287 11.09 -6.52 6.72
CA MET A 287 10.05 -6.41 5.70
C MET A 287 9.63 -7.80 5.22
N LEU A 288 8.33 -8.07 5.24
CA LEU A 288 7.67 -9.27 4.75
C LEU A 288 7.14 -9.11 3.31
#